data_AF-A0A183DR16-F1
#
_entry.id   AF-A0A183DR16-F1
#
_cell.length_a   1.000
_cell.length_b   1.000
_cell.length_c   1.000
_cell.angle_alpha   90.00
_cell.angle_beta   90.00
_cell.angle_gamma   90.00
#
_symmetry.space_group_name_H-M   'P 1'
#
loop_
_entity.id
_entity.type
_entity.pdbx_description
1 polymer ?
#
loop_
_entity_poly.entity_id
_entity_poly.type
_entity_poly.pdbx_seq_one_letter_code
_entity_poly.pdbx_strand_id
1 'polypeptide(L)'
;MSPEYCRLVIESTTNEFVVFEMVQNFVSNIFRQWVLLEAPLVRQCFEYFFSGAVRHFRGSKLLRTEMLRACAKLLKRSIFDSKACDATTLDQTVHFLIANEDPDLVSVIFLNLLKLLDHLDLGIFASGFRYA
;
A
#
# COMPACT_ATOMS: atom_id res chain seq x y z
N MET A 1 8.70 -9.31 -14.59
CA MET A 1 7.93 -10.32 -13.84
C MET A 1 6.55 -9.73 -13.62
N SER A 2 5.48 -10.46 -13.95
CA SER A 2 4.13 -9.91 -13.86
C SER A 2 3.64 -9.89 -12.38
N PRO A 3 2.74 -8.97 -12.01
CA PRO A 3 2.01 -8.96 -10.75
C PRO A 3 1.51 -10.35 -10.29
N GLU A 4 0.98 -11.14 -11.24
CA GLU A 4 0.39 -12.45 -10.99
C GLU A 4 1.43 -13.48 -10.54
N TYR A 5 2.65 -13.41 -11.09
CA TYR A 5 3.73 -14.30 -10.66
C TYR A 5 4.17 -13.98 -9.23
N CYS A 6 4.35 -12.70 -8.88
CA CYS A 6 4.70 -12.30 -7.51
C CYS A 6 3.63 -12.76 -6.51
N ARG A 7 2.35 -12.59 -6.87
CA ARG A 7 1.21 -13.08 -6.08
C ARG A 7 1.29 -14.58 -5.84
N LEU A 8 1.50 -15.36 -6.90
CA LEU A 8 1.58 -16.82 -6.81
C LEU A 8 2.71 -17.27 -5.87
N VAL A 9 3.88 -16.62 -5.96
CA VAL A 9 5.00 -16.94 -5.05
C VAL A 9 4.64 -16.60 -3.60
N ILE A 10 4.08 -15.41 -3.35
CA ILE A 10 3.63 -14.97 -2.01
C ILE A 10 2.66 -15.98 -1.39
N GLU A 11 1.69 -16.46 -2.17
CA GLU A 11 0.66 -17.40 -1.70
C GLU A 11 1.19 -18.83 -1.53
N SER A 12 2.30 -19.18 -2.19
CA SER A 12 2.86 -20.55 -2.20
C SER A 12 3.92 -20.82 -1.13
N THR A 13 4.41 -19.81 -0.42
CA THR A 13 5.53 -19.94 0.50
C THR A 13 5.16 -19.49 1.92
N THR A 14 5.75 -20.17 2.91
CA THR A 14 5.69 -19.77 4.33
C THR A 14 6.95 -19.02 4.78
N ASN A 15 7.94 -18.88 3.90
CA ASN A 15 9.17 -18.17 4.21
C ASN A 15 8.94 -16.66 4.16
N GLU A 16 8.93 -16.03 5.34
CA GLU A 16 8.65 -14.59 5.46
C GLU A 16 9.62 -13.72 4.67
N PHE A 17 10.90 -14.08 4.59
CA PHE A 17 11.86 -13.32 3.81
C PHE A 17 11.53 -13.36 2.31
N VAL A 18 11.13 -14.53 1.80
CA VAL A 18 10.70 -14.66 0.40
C VAL A 18 9.43 -13.85 0.15
N VAL A 19 8.44 -13.89 1.05
CA VAL A 19 7.23 -13.06 0.93
C VAL A 19 7.60 -11.57 0.91
N PHE A 20 8.45 -11.13 1.83
CA PHE A 20 8.90 -9.74 1.91
C PHE A 20 9.54 -9.26 0.60
N GLU A 21 10.50 -10.01 0.07
CA GLU A 21 11.17 -9.70 -1.21
C GLU A 21 10.20 -9.71 -2.39
N MET A 22 9.22 -10.63 -2.38
CA MET A 22 8.21 -10.67 -3.44
C MET A 22 7.25 -9.48 -3.38
N VAL A 23 6.86 -9.00 -2.20
CA VAL A 23 6.05 -7.77 -2.07
C VAL A 23 6.81 -6.58 -2.64
N GLN A 24 8.10 -6.44 -2.30
CA GLN A 24 8.93 -5.36 -2.84
C GLN A 24 9.04 -5.41 -4.37
N ASN A 25 9.30 -6.59 -4.92
CA ASN A 25 9.38 -6.81 -6.36
C ASN A 25 8.04 -6.55 -7.06
N PHE A 26 6.94 -7.00 -6.48
CA PHE A 26 5.59 -6.76 -6.98
C PHE A 26 5.34 -5.26 -7.12
N VAL A 27 5.52 -4.50 -6.04
CA VAL A 27 5.31 -3.04 -6.05
C VAL A 27 6.25 -2.33 -7.04
N SER A 28 7.52 -2.75 -7.12
CA SER A 28 8.47 -2.22 -8.10
C SER A 28 7.98 -2.42 -9.53
N ASN A 29 7.45 -3.61 -9.85
CA ASN A 29 6.91 -3.91 -11.18
C ASN A 29 5.66 -3.07 -11.50
N ILE A 30 4.76 -2.84 -10.53
CA ILE A 30 3.61 -1.93 -10.71
C ILE A 30 4.10 -0.54 -11.10
N PHE A 31 5.10 0.00 -10.40
CA PHE A 31 5.62 1.35 -10.70
C PHE A 31 6.36 1.43 -12.03
N ARG A 32 7.13 0.40 -12.41
CA ARG A 32 7.79 0.35 -13.73
C ARG A 32 6.81 0.40 -14.89
N GLN A 33 5.61 -0.13 -14.70
CA GLN A 33 4.56 -0.19 -15.71
C GLN A 33 3.44 0.82 -15.45
N TRP A 34 3.65 1.77 -14.54
CA TRP A 34 2.57 2.61 -14.00
C TRP A 34 1.70 3.28 -15.06
N VAL A 35 2.31 3.81 -16.11
CA VAL A 35 1.60 4.49 -17.21
C VAL A 35 0.72 3.51 -18.00
N LEU A 36 1.14 2.25 -18.14
CA LEU A 36 0.48 1.21 -18.92
C LEU A 36 -0.63 0.50 -18.14
N LEU A 37 -0.54 0.45 -16.82
CA LEU A 37 -1.52 -0.25 -15.99
C LEU A 37 -2.82 0.51 -15.91
N GLU A 38 -3.95 -0.19 -15.98
CA GLU A 38 -5.26 0.43 -15.80
C GLU A 38 -5.56 0.65 -14.31
N ALA A 39 -6.38 1.66 -14.01
CA ALA A 39 -6.79 1.99 -12.65
C ALA A 39 -7.39 0.79 -11.88
N PRO A 40 -8.27 -0.06 -12.46
CA PRO A 40 -8.83 -1.21 -11.76
C PRO A 40 -7.76 -2.20 -11.30
N LEU A 41 -6.72 -2.43 -12.11
CA LEU A 41 -5.65 -3.37 -11.73
C LEU A 41 -4.81 -2.82 -10.57
N VAL A 42 -4.49 -1.53 -10.60
CA VAL A 42 -3.78 -0.87 -9.50
C VAL A 42 -4.62 -0.93 -8.21
N ARG A 43 -5.94 -0.74 -8.31
CA ARG A 43 -6.87 -0.86 -7.19
C ARG A 43 -6.88 -2.28 -6.60
N GLN A 44 -6.95 -3.30 -7.45
CA GLN A 44 -6.87 -4.70 -7.01
C GLN A 44 -5.54 -5.01 -6.29
N CYS A 45 -4.43 -4.47 -6.78
CA CYS A 45 -3.14 -4.63 -6.11
C CYS A 45 -3.12 -3.98 -4.72
N PHE A 46 -3.70 -2.79 -4.59
CA PHE A 46 -3.86 -2.13 -3.29
C PHE A 46 -4.69 -2.99 -2.32
N GLU A 47 -5.86 -3.47 -2.77
CA GLU A 47 -6.76 -4.29 -1.95
C GLU A 47 -6.11 -5.62 -1.54
N TYR A 48 -5.32 -6.23 -2.43
CA TYR A 48 -4.55 -7.42 -2.14
C TYR A 48 -3.56 -7.20 -0.99
N PHE A 49 -2.72 -6.16 -1.07
CA PHE A 49 -1.75 -5.85 -0.02
C PHE A 49 -2.45 -5.47 1.30
N PHE A 50 -3.54 -4.70 1.22
CA PHE A 50 -4.28 -4.28 2.40
C PHE A 50 -4.93 -5.48 3.13
N SER A 51 -5.60 -6.35 2.38
CA SER A 51 -6.16 -7.60 2.91
C SER A 51 -5.08 -8.54 3.45
N GLY A 52 -3.91 -8.57 2.81
CA GLY A 52 -2.73 -9.29 3.29
C GLY A 52 -2.29 -8.81 4.68
N ALA A 53 -2.14 -7.49 4.86
CA ALA A 53 -1.71 -6.90 6.13
C ALA A 53 -2.72 -7.07 7.27
N VAL A 54 -4.01 -6.96 6.95
CA VAL A 54 -5.09 -6.97 7.97
C VAL A 54 -5.48 -8.40 8.35
N ARG A 55 -5.50 -9.34 7.41
CA ARG A 55 -6.10 -10.67 7.61
C ARG A 55 -5.10 -11.82 7.56
N HIS A 56 -4.24 -11.86 6.54
CA HIS A 56 -3.46 -13.06 6.23
C HIS A 56 -2.14 -13.13 7.01
N PHE A 57 -1.44 -12.01 7.15
CA PHE A 57 -0.13 -11.96 7.78
C PHE A 57 -0.17 -11.40 9.21
N ARG A 58 -1.29 -11.57 9.94
CA ARG A 58 -1.47 -11.00 11.28
C ARG A 58 -0.38 -11.39 12.28
N GLY A 59 0.17 -12.60 12.17
CA GLY A 59 1.25 -13.09 13.04
C GLY A 59 2.64 -12.51 12.74
N SER A 60 2.80 -11.74 11.65
CA SER A 60 4.10 -11.26 11.19
C SER A 60 4.16 -9.74 11.10
N LYS A 61 4.74 -9.09 12.11
CA LYS A 61 4.92 -7.63 12.10
C LYS A 61 5.72 -7.14 10.89
N LEU A 62 6.72 -7.92 10.46
CA LEU A 62 7.55 -7.62 9.29
C LEU A 62 6.69 -7.56 8.02
N LEU A 63 5.93 -8.63 7.75
CA LEU A 63 5.12 -8.71 6.54
C LEU A 63 3.98 -7.70 6.53
N ARG A 64 3.30 -7.48 7.67
CA ARG A 64 2.27 -6.43 7.79
C ARG A 64 2.83 -5.05 7.47
N THR A 65 4.03 -4.77 7.97
CA THR A 65 4.72 -3.50 7.70
C THR A 65 5.01 -3.32 6.22
N GLU A 66 5.53 -4.35 5.55
CA GLU A 66 5.87 -4.24 4.13
C GLU A 66 4.61 -4.16 3.24
N MET A 67 3.55 -4.91 3.57
CA MET A 67 2.26 -4.83 2.88
C MET A 67 1.61 -3.44 3.03
N LEU A 68 1.64 -2.86 4.23
CA LEU A 68 1.13 -1.50 4.45
C LEU A 68 2.00 -0.45 3.75
N ARG A 69 3.33 -0.65 3.69
CA ARG A 69 4.23 0.19 2.89
C ARG A 69 3.95 0.08 1.40
N ALA A 70 3.57 -1.09 0.89
CA ALA A 70 3.11 -1.26 -0.48
C ALA A 70 1.83 -0.42 -0.74
N CYS A 71 0.84 -0.56 0.15
CA CYS A 71 -0.41 0.23 0.11
C CYS A 71 -0.12 1.74 0.09
N ALA A 72 0.78 2.20 0.96
CA ALA A 72 1.23 3.57 1.09
C ALA A 72 1.78 4.16 -0.21
N LYS A 73 2.68 3.42 -0.87
CA LYS A 73 3.27 3.85 -2.14
C LYS A 73 2.19 3.95 -3.23
N LEU A 74 1.29 2.97 -3.31
CA LEU A 74 0.20 2.95 -4.29
C LEU A 74 -0.79 4.10 -4.07
N LEU A 75 -1.18 4.36 -2.82
CA LEU A 75 -2.02 5.50 -2.44
C LEU A 75 -1.38 6.81 -2.87
N LYS A 76 -0.13 7.05 -2.47
CA LYS A 76 0.60 8.27 -2.80
C LYS A 76 0.62 8.54 -4.31
N ARG A 77 1.08 7.56 -5.10
CA ARG A 77 1.18 7.76 -6.55
C ARG A 77 -0.18 7.88 -7.21
N SER A 78 -1.17 7.13 -6.74
CA SER A 78 -2.54 7.22 -7.26
C SER A 78 -3.17 8.58 -7.03
N ILE A 79 -2.96 9.19 -5.86
CA ILE A 79 -3.48 10.52 -5.53
C ILE A 79 -2.84 11.58 -6.45
N PHE A 80 -1.52 11.52 -6.65
CA PHE A 80 -0.83 12.46 -7.55
C PHE A 80 -1.31 12.37 -8.99
N ASP A 81 -1.53 11.16 -9.49
CA ASP A 81 -1.92 10.94 -10.88
C ASP A 81 -3.45 10.82 -11.06
N SER A 82 -4.23 10.99 -9.99
CA SER A 82 -5.69 10.76 -9.97
C SER A 82 -6.10 9.44 -10.63
N LYS A 83 -5.39 8.35 -10.30
CA LYS A 83 -5.48 7.07 -11.01
C LYS A 83 -6.44 6.04 -10.37
N ALA A 84 -6.10 5.49 -9.21
CA ALA A 84 -6.78 4.30 -8.66
C ALA A 84 -7.20 4.41 -7.18
N CYS A 85 -6.59 5.32 -6.44
CA CYS A 85 -6.88 5.61 -5.04
C CYS A 85 -6.88 7.13 -4.86
N ASP A 86 -7.77 7.63 -4.03
CA ASP A 86 -8.01 9.04 -3.77
C ASP A 86 -7.89 9.36 -2.27
N ALA A 87 -8.13 10.63 -1.93
CA ALA A 87 -8.12 11.08 -0.53
C ALA A 87 -9.16 10.34 0.33
N THR A 88 -10.32 9.98 -0.24
CA THR A 88 -11.35 9.19 0.45
C THR A 88 -10.87 7.78 0.76
N THR A 89 -10.17 7.13 -0.18
CA THR A 89 -9.56 5.82 0.05
C THR A 89 -8.53 5.90 1.17
N LEU A 90 -7.70 6.95 1.20
CA LEU A 90 -6.73 7.17 2.28
C LEU A 90 -7.45 7.30 3.63
N ASP A 91 -8.46 8.16 3.72
CA ASP A 91 -9.23 8.40 4.95
C ASP A 91 -9.89 7.12 5.47
N GLN A 92 -10.59 6.38 4.60
CA GLN A 92 -11.21 5.09 4.95
C GLN A 92 -10.18 4.06 5.41
N THR A 93 -9.02 4.01 4.76
CA THR A 93 -7.92 3.11 5.12
C THR A 93 -7.41 3.43 6.51
N VAL A 94 -7.14 4.72 6.79
CA VAL A 94 -6.70 5.21 8.10
C VAL A 94 -7.73 4.90 9.17
N HIS A 95 -8.99 5.21 8.92
CA HIS A 95 -10.08 4.97 9.87
C HIS A 95 -10.23 3.48 10.19
N PHE A 96 -10.23 2.62 9.18
CA PHE A 96 -10.28 1.17 9.38
C PHE A 96 -9.12 0.66 10.23
N LEU A 97 -7.92 1.16 9.94
CA LEU A 97 -6.68 0.79 10.59
C LEU A 97 -6.66 1.22 12.07
N ILE A 98 -7.13 2.43 12.39
CA ILE A 98 -7.24 2.94 13.77
C ILE A 98 -8.35 2.23 14.54
N ALA A 99 -9.50 1.99 13.90
CA ALA A 99 -10.63 1.28 14.51
C ALA A 99 -10.33 -0.23 14.69
N ASN A 100 -9.24 -0.73 14.09
CA ASN A 100 -8.81 -2.10 14.30
C ASN A 100 -8.24 -2.24 15.71
N GLU A 101 -8.87 -3.05 16.55
CA GLU A 101 -8.42 -3.34 17.93
C GLU A 101 -7.14 -4.20 18.01
N ASP A 102 -6.37 -4.29 16.92
CA ASP A 102 -5.13 -5.04 16.82
C ASP A 102 -3.94 -4.11 17.17
N PRO A 103 -3.38 -4.19 18.40
CA PRO A 103 -2.36 -3.25 18.86
C PRO A 103 -1.07 -3.32 18.04
N ASP A 104 -0.74 -4.49 17.49
CA ASP A 104 0.41 -4.65 16.60
C ASP A 104 0.16 -3.91 15.29
N LEU A 105 -1.04 -3.98 14.75
CA LEU A 105 -1.43 -3.20 13.57
C LEU A 105 -1.33 -1.71 13.87
N VAL A 106 -1.92 -1.24 14.97
CA VAL A 106 -1.92 0.18 15.38
C VAL A 106 -0.49 0.71 15.50
N SER A 107 0.44 -0.08 16.06
CA SER A 107 1.86 0.30 16.13
C SER A 107 2.52 0.43 14.76
N VAL A 108 2.20 -0.47 13.83
CA VAL A 108 2.72 -0.46 12.45
C VAL A 108 2.11 0.69 11.65
N ILE A 109 0.83 0.96 11.84
CA ILE A 109 0.09 2.08 11.27
C ILE A 109 0.76 3.38 11.71
N PHE A 110 0.85 3.65 13.01
CA PHE A 110 1.37 4.93 13.52
C PHE A 110 2.77 5.24 12.97
N LEU A 111 3.64 4.23 12.89
CA LEU A 111 5.01 4.37 12.43
C LEU A 111 5.15 4.56 10.90
N ASN A 112 4.21 4.02 10.11
CA ASN A 112 4.26 4.09 8.65
C ASN A 112 3.33 5.18 8.08
N LEU A 113 2.22 5.51 8.73
CA LEU A 113 1.31 6.60 8.36
C LEU A 113 1.96 7.97 8.59
N LEU A 114 2.70 8.14 9.69
CA LEU A 114 3.52 9.35 9.87
C LEU A 114 4.54 9.48 8.74
N LYS A 115 5.19 8.40 8.32
CA LYS A 115 6.10 8.43 7.16
C LYS A 115 5.37 8.65 5.83
N LEU A 116 4.15 8.14 5.69
CA LEU A 116 3.28 8.34 4.54
C LEU A 116 2.91 9.82 4.41
N LEU A 117 2.54 10.44 5.53
CA LEU A 117 2.20 11.86 5.66
C LEU A 117 3.45 12.74 5.53
N ASP A 118 4.59 12.37 6.10
CA ASP A 118 5.88 13.06 5.94
C ASP A 118 6.38 13.00 4.48
N HIS A 119 6.15 11.89 3.77
CA HIS A 119 6.47 11.78 2.36
C HIS A 119 5.39 12.39 1.44
N LEU A 120 4.19 12.65 1.94
CA LEU A 120 3.19 13.50 1.33
C LEU A 120 3.46 14.94 1.78
N ASP A 121 4.64 15.48 1.44
CA ASP A 121 4.99 16.88 1.73
C ASP A 121 3.78 17.77 1.49
N LEU A 122 3.27 18.35 2.58
CA LEU A 122 2.10 19.25 2.62
C LEU A 122 2.27 20.47 1.70
N GLY A 123 3.46 20.68 1.12
CA GLY A 123 3.73 21.66 0.08
C GLY A 123 3.01 21.42 -1.24
N ILE A 124 2.65 20.16 -1.59
CA ILE A 124 1.92 19.88 -2.85
C ILE A 124 0.40 20.05 -2.67
N PHE A 125 -0.15 19.75 -1.50
CA PHE A 125 -1.56 20.07 -1.21
C PHE A 125 -1.82 21.59 -1.14
N ALA A 126 -0.83 22.39 -0.73
CA ALA A 126 -0.93 23.85 -0.74
C ALA A 126 -0.82 24.50 -2.13
N SER A 127 -0.31 23.79 -3.15
CA SER A 127 -0.15 24.29 -4.52
C SER A 127 -1.18 23.74 -5.51
N GLY A 128 -1.76 22.55 -5.24
CA GLY A 128 -2.80 21.94 -6.07
C GLY A 128 -4.19 22.60 -6.00
N PHE A 129 -4.44 23.47 -5.01
CA PHE A 129 -5.70 24.24 -4.89
C PHE A 129 -5.62 25.66 -5.48
N ARG A 130 -4.53 26.04 -6.16
CA ARG A 130 -4.39 27.39 -6.77
C ARG A 130 -4.77 27.48 -8.24
N TYR A 131 -5.20 26.39 -8.87
CA TYR A 131 -5.72 26.40 -10.23
C TYR A 131 -6.92 25.45 -10.35
N ALA A 132 -8.02 25.84 -9.71
CA ALA A 132 -9.38 25.41 -10.04
C ALA A 132 -10.27 26.66 -10.06
#